data_AF-A0A942BCF8-F1
#
_entry.id   AF-A0A942BCF8-F1
#
_cell.length_a   1.000
_cell.length_b   1.000
_cell.length_c   1.000
_cell.angle_alpha   90.00
_cell.angle_beta   90.00
_cell.angle_gamma   90.00
#
_symmetry.space_group_name_H-M   'P 1'
#
loop_
_entity.id
_entity.type
_entity.pdbx_description
1 polymer ?
#
loop_
_entity_poly.entity_id
_entity_poly.type
_entity_poly.pdbx_seq_one_letter_code
_entity_poly.pdbx_strand_id
1 'polypeptide(L)'
;MTLKTTLRRLIDIVKTECPTEPAYVSLQQGRTVVTVARQDTDTVVHAYAEGGVSQTKAYLEQEGVEAHDGAWFQDGMPEDQGTKVWIGAVAYKSDEPKPGLWVDAFPIRPSAGDVLASMYQEFEDEGLVPPDKLDAFLVAVEPNVVILEPDEIEAMLVRHTVTAQPHTGSTRELD
;
A
#
# COMPACT_ATOMS: atom_id res chain seq x y z
N MET A 1 -5.13 -18.85 -14.56
CA MET A 1 -4.52 -19.78 -13.58
C MET A 1 -3.26 -19.14 -13.00
N THR A 2 -2.89 -19.36 -11.73
CA THR A 2 -1.61 -18.84 -11.19
C THR A 2 -0.60 -19.95 -10.94
N LEU A 3 0.57 -19.86 -11.58
CA LEU A 3 1.69 -20.78 -11.41
C LEU A 3 2.75 -20.16 -10.48
N LYS A 4 2.87 -20.68 -9.26
CA LYS A 4 3.91 -20.26 -8.30
C LYS A 4 5.22 -20.98 -8.60
N THR A 5 6.31 -20.23 -8.65
CA THR A 5 7.65 -20.76 -8.98
C THR A 5 8.77 -19.95 -8.33
N THR A 6 10.02 -20.33 -8.61
CA THR A 6 11.22 -19.58 -8.17
C THR A 6 11.57 -18.50 -9.20
N LEU A 7 12.26 -17.44 -8.78
CA LEU A 7 12.64 -16.34 -9.68
C LEU A 7 13.44 -16.83 -10.90
N ARG A 8 14.39 -17.75 -10.68
CA ARG A 8 15.17 -18.36 -11.75
C ARG A 8 14.28 -19.09 -12.76
N ARG A 9 13.32 -19.86 -12.27
CA ARG A 9 12.39 -20.60 -13.14
C ARG A 9 11.44 -19.67 -13.88
N LEU A 10 11.03 -18.55 -13.26
CA LEU A 10 10.26 -17.51 -13.94
C LEU A 10 11.05 -16.92 -15.11
N ILE A 11 12.34 -16.60 -14.91
CA ILE A 11 13.21 -16.08 -15.99
C ILE A 11 13.29 -17.08 -17.15
N ASP A 12 13.47 -18.37 -16.85
CA ASP A 12 13.46 -19.43 -17.87
C ASP A 12 12.14 -19.45 -18.65
N ILE A 13 11.00 -19.33 -17.96
CA ILE A 13 9.67 -19.30 -18.59
C ILE A 13 9.52 -18.07 -19.49
N VAL A 14 9.93 -16.89 -19.02
CA VAL A 14 9.89 -15.66 -19.86
C VAL A 14 10.70 -15.85 -21.12
N LYS A 15 11.94 -16.32 -21.00
CA LYS A 15 12.85 -16.48 -22.15
C LYS A 15 12.38 -17.53 -23.15
N THR A 16 11.71 -18.58 -22.70
CA THR A 16 11.38 -19.75 -23.54
C THR A 16 9.93 -19.80 -24.00
N GLU A 17 8.99 -19.34 -23.17
CA GLU A 17 7.56 -19.52 -23.38
C GLU A 17 6.84 -18.18 -23.65
N CYS A 18 7.34 -17.05 -23.15
CA CYS A 18 6.71 -15.74 -23.36
C CYS A 18 7.73 -14.58 -23.51
N PRO A 19 8.59 -14.59 -24.55
CA PRO A 19 9.73 -13.68 -24.68
C PRO A 19 9.35 -12.22 -24.94
N THR A 20 8.09 -11.94 -25.27
CA THR A 20 7.56 -10.59 -25.53
C THR A 20 6.80 -10.00 -24.35
N GLU A 21 6.55 -10.77 -23.30
CA GLU A 21 5.76 -10.32 -22.15
C GLU A 21 6.70 -9.74 -21.08
N PRO A 22 6.51 -8.47 -20.66
CA PRO A 22 7.32 -7.88 -19.62
C PRO A 22 6.97 -8.48 -18.25
N ALA A 23 7.98 -8.52 -17.37
CA ALA A 23 7.79 -8.84 -15.97
C ALA A 23 7.37 -7.60 -15.18
N TYR A 24 6.52 -7.80 -14.19
CA TYR A 24 6.08 -6.75 -13.27
C TYR A 24 6.54 -7.08 -11.86
N VAL A 25 7.14 -6.10 -11.20
CA VAL A 25 7.73 -6.22 -9.88
C VAL A 25 7.02 -5.30 -8.89
N SER A 26 6.61 -5.84 -7.75
CA SER A 26 5.99 -5.07 -6.66
C SER A 26 6.42 -5.58 -5.29
N LEU A 27 6.24 -4.76 -4.27
CA LEU A 27 6.38 -5.16 -2.88
C LEU A 27 5.01 -5.59 -2.35
N GLN A 28 4.89 -6.85 -1.95
CA GLN A 28 3.66 -7.42 -1.38
C GLN A 28 3.99 -8.09 -0.05
N GLN A 29 3.29 -7.67 1.02
CA GLN A 29 3.48 -8.20 2.37
C GLN A 29 4.96 -8.23 2.83
N GLY A 30 5.73 -7.18 2.48
CA GLY A 30 7.15 -7.07 2.80
C GLY A 30 8.07 -7.98 1.99
N ARG A 31 7.58 -8.59 0.90
CA ARG A 31 8.36 -9.42 -0.02
C ARG A 31 8.27 -8.88 -1.43
N THR A 32 9.38 -8.91 -2.16
CA THR A 32 9.35 -8.55 -3.58
C THR A 32 8.76 -9.71 -4.37
N VAL A 33 7.74 -9.40 -5.15
CA VAL A 33 7.01 -10.31 -6.01
C VAL A 33 7.27 -9.94 -7.45
N VAL A 34 7.52 -10.96 -8.28
CA VAL A 34 7.67 -10.84 -9.72
C VAL A 34 6.55 -11.63 -10.38
N THR A 35 5.83 -10.99 -11.30
CA THR A 35 4.73 -11.59 -12.03
C THR A 35 4.86 -11.37 -13.53
N VAL A 36 4.42 -12.36 -14.31
CA VAL A 36 4.33 -12.28 -15.77
C VAL A 36 2.99 -12.86 -16.18
N ALA A 37 2.22 -12.12 -16.98
CA ALA A 37 1.00 -12.61 -17.57
C ALA A 37 1.30 -13.31 -18.90
N ARG A 38 0.84 -14.55 -19.03
CA ARG A 38 0.82 -15.29 -20.28
C ARG A 38 -0.56 -15.16 -20.89
N GLN A 39 -0.69 -14.26 -21.85
CA GLN A 39 -1.96 -13.93 -22.48
C GLN A 39 -2.56 -15.11 -23.27
N ASP A 40 -1.70 -15.98 -23.81
CA ASP A 40 -2.06 -17.17 -24.60
C ASP A 40 -2.80 -18.26 -23.79
N THR A 41 -2.50 -18.33 -22.50
CA THR A 41 -2.90 -19.42 -21.60
C THR A 41 -3.70 -18.93 -20.40
N ASP A 42 -4.05 -17.64 -20.38
CA ASP A 42 -4.69 -16.98 -19.25
C ASP A 42 -4.00 -17.35 -17.92
N THR A 43 -2.66 -17.33 -17.92
CA THR A 43 -1.85 -17.84 -16.80
C THR A 43 -0.92 -16.75 -16.27
N VAL A 44 -0.96 -16.50 -14.96
CA VAL A 44 0.00 -15.62 -14.28
C VAL A 44 1.10 -16.48 -13.66
N VAL A 45 2.34 -16.25 -14.05
CA VAL A 45 3.51 -16.85 -13.41
C VAL A 45 3.96 -15.93 -12.29
N HIS A 46 4.15 -16.48 -11.10
CA HIS A 46 4.43 -15.73 -9.88
C HIS A 46 5.66 -16.27 -9.17
N ALA A 47 6.62 -15.41 -8.83
CA ALA A 47 7.80 -15.76 -8.03
C ALA A 47 8.10 -14.72 -6.95
N TYR A 48 8.70 -15.18 -5.85
CA TYR A 48 9.28 -14.29 -4.83
C TYR A 48 10.77 -14.04 -5.12
N ALA A 49 11.23 -12.85 -4.78
CA ALA A 49 12.62 -12.45 -4.86
C ALA A 49 13.18 -12.09 -3.47
N GLU A 50 14.43 -12.48 -3.23
CA GLU A 50 15.21 -12.12 -2.04
C GLU A 50 15.94 -10.80 -2.30
N GLY A 51 15.19 -9.69 -2.32
CA GLY A 51 15.74 -8.36 -2.60
C GLY A 51 14.65 -7.30 -2.64
N GLY A 52 15.03 -6.03 -2.70
CA GLY A 52 14.08 -4.93 -2.91
C GLY A 52 13.66 -4.81 -4.38
N VAL A 53 12.52 -4.16 -4.64
CA VAL A 53 11.96 -3.96 -6.00
C VAL A 53 13.01 -3.49 -7.00
N SER A 54 13.77 -2.43 -6.68
CA SER A 54 14.80 -1.88 -7.58
C SER A 54 15.93 -2.88 -7.88
N GLN A 55 16.37 -3.65 -6.88
CA GLN A 55 17.41 -4.66 -7.07
C GLN A 55 16.88 -5.82 -7.94
N THR A 56 15.64 -6.23 -7.73
CA THR A 56 15.00 -7.28 -8.51
C THR A 56 14.78 -6.86 -9.96
N LYS A 57 14.35 -5.62 -10.22
CA LYS A 57 14.22 -5.08 -11.60
C LYS A 57 15.57 -5.08 -12.31
N ALA A 58 16.61 -4.54 -11.66
CA ALA A 58 17.96 -4.52 -12.23
C ALA A 58 18.48 -5.94 -12.55
N TYR A 59 18.18 -6.92 -11.70
CA TYR A 59 18.54 -8.31 -11.94
C TYR A 59 17.79 -8.92 -13.14
N LEU A 60 16.49 -8.66 -13.27
CA LEU A 60 15.70 -9.10 -14.42
C LEU A 60 16.21 -8.50 -15.73
N GLU A 61 16.51 -7.20 -15.73
CA GLU A 61 17.04 -6.49 -16.91
C GLU A 61 18.43 -7.01 -17.32
N GLN A 62 19.30 -7.31 -16.35
CA GLN A 62 20.59 -7.97 -16.62
C GLN A 62 20.42 -9.35 -17.25
N GLU A 63 19.36 -10.05 -16.88
CA GLU A 63 18.97 -11.32 -17.48
C GLU A 63 18.26 -11.15 -18.84
N GLY A 64 18.05 -9.92 -19.32
CA GLY A 64 17.37 -9.65 -20.59
C GLY A 64 15.85 -9.79 -20.53
N VAL A 65 15.26 -9.66 -19.33
CA VAL A 65 13.82 -9.60 -19.11
C VAL A 65 13.44 -8.13 -18.84
N GLU A 66 12.55 -7.58 -19.66
CA GLU A 66 11.98 -6.25 -19.41
C GLU A 66 11.18 -6.23 -18.11
N ALA A 67 11.39 -5.23 -17.26
CA ALA A 67 10.80 -5.16 -15.93
C ALA A 67 10.11 -3.81 -15.65
N HIS A 68 8.87 -3.86 -15.18
CA HIS A 68 8.05 -2.69 -14.83
C HIS A 68 7.58 -2.76 -13.37
N ASP A 69 7.05 -1.64 -12.88
CA ASP A 69 6.43 -1.58 -11.55
C ASP A 69 4.99 -2.09 -11.61
N GLY A 70 4.61 -2.93 -10.64
CA GLY A 70 3.26 -3.47 -10.50
C GLY A 70 3.23 -4.98 -10.31
N ALA A 71 2.04 -5.57 -10.44
CA ALA A 71 1.88 -7.01 -10.50
C ALA A 71 0.62 -7.38 -11.29
N TRP A 72 0.67 -8.53 -11.95
CA TRP A 72 -0.49 -9.20 -12.51
C TRP A 72 -1.20 -10.02 -11.46
N PHE A 73 -2.53 -9.96 -11.49
CA PHE A 73 -3.41 -10.76 -10.66
C PHE A 73 -4.44 -11.43 -11.56
N GLN A 74 -4.94 -12.59 -11.13
CA GLN A 74 -6.06 -13.24 -11.79
C GLN A 74 -7.34 -12.95 -11.00
N ASP A 75 -8.44 -12.67 -11.70
CA ASP A 75 -9.76 -12.48 -11.11
C ASP A 75 -10.12 -13.63 -10.15
N GLY A 76 -10.54 -13.28 -8.93
CA GLY A 76 -10.90 -14.25 -7.89
C GLY A 76 -9.73 -14.80 -7.09
N MET A 77 -8.47 -14.45 -7.40
CA MET A 77 -7.47 -14.41 -6.33
C MET A 77 -7.91 -13.31 -5.36
N PRO A 78 -7.80 -13.53 -4.04
CA PRO A 78 -7.90 -12.40 -3.13
C PRO A 78 -6.90 -11.37 -3.66
N GLU A 79 -7.40 -10.19 -4.09
CA GLU A 79 -6.60 -8.98 -4.10
C GLU A 79 -5.81 -9.05 -2.81
N ASP A 80 -4.47 -9.09 -2.94
CA ASP A 80 -3.55 -9.32 -1.84
C ASP A 80 -4.14 -8.70 -0.59
N GLN A 81 -4.64 -9.55 0.35
CA GLN A 81 -5.50 -9.12 1.45
C GLN A 81 -4.87 -7.86 2.02
N GLY A 82 -5.55 -6.72 1.80
CA GLY A 82 -4.95 -5.40 1.57
C GLY A 82 -3.57 -5.23 2.18
N THR A 83 -2.57 -4.78 1.40
CA THR A 83 -1.23 -4.45 1.90
C THR A 83 -1.38 -3.88 3.30
N LYS A 84 -0.90 -4.64 4.30
CA LYS A 84 -1.11 -4.29 5.70
C LYS A 84 -0.45 -2.93 5.92
N VAL A 85 -1.27 -1.88 5.99
CA VAL A 85 -0.81 -0.51 6.19
C VAL A 85 -0.99 -0.13 7.63
N TRP A 86 -0.02 0.62 8.12
CA TRP A 86 -0.14 1.33 9.39
C TRP A 86 -0.68 2.72 9.09
N ILE A 87 -1.63 3.19 9.88
CA ILE A 87 -2.14 4.56 9.74
C ILE A 87 -1.53 5.39 10.86
N GLY A 88 -0.76 6.41 10.48
CA GLY A 88 -0.29 7.44 11.39
C GLY A 88 -1.26 8.60 11.38
N ALA A 89 -1.70 9.06 12.55
CA ALA A 89 -2.56 10.21 12.69
C ALA A 89 -2.03 11.16 13.74
N VAL A 90 -2.09 12.47 13.46
CA VAL A 90 -1.67 13.53 14.38
C VAL A 90 -2.84 14.46 14.63
N ALA A 91 -3.31 14.49 15.87
CA ALA A 91 -4.25 15.52 16.32
C ALA A 91 -3.44 16.71 16.87
N TYR A 92 -3.77 17.90 16.39
CA TYR A 92 -3.06 19.13 16.76
C TYR A 92 -4.01 20.29 17.02
N LYS A 93 -3.51 21.29 17.75
CA LYS A 93 -4.25 22.52 17.99
C LYS A 93 -4.24 23.38 16.72
N SER A 94 -5.43 23.71 16.22
CA SER A 94 -5.62 24.65 15.11
C SER A 94 -6.30 25.92 15.62
N ASP A 95 -6.28 26.97 14.80
CA ASP A 95 -7.06 28.20 15.04
C ASP A 95 -8.55 28.04 14.70
N GLU A 96 -8.94 26.87 14.18
CA GLU A 96 -10.33 26.53 13.89
C GLU A 96 -11.09 26.07 15.14
N PRO A 97 -12.44 26.07 15.11
CA PRO A 97 -13.25 25.63 16.25
C PRO A 97 -13.04 24.15 16.63
N LYS A 98 -12.42 23.35 15.77
CA LYS A 98 -12.15 21.92 15.97
C LYS A 98 -10.65 21.67 15.80
N PRO A 99 -10.07 20.72 16.57
CA PRO A 99 -8.67 20.36 16.42
C PRO A 99 -8.37 19.91 14.99
N GLY A 100 -7.18 20.25 14.51
CA GLY A 100 -6.67 19.75 13.25
C GLY A 100 -6.37 18.26 13.36
N LEU A 101 -6.57 17.54 12.26
CA LEU A 101 -6.23 16.14 12.13
C LEU A 101 -5.45 15.94 10.84
N TRP A 102 -4.26 15.39 10.96
CA TRP A 102 -3.46 14.92 9.84
C TRP A 102 -3.41 13.39 9.86
N VAL A 103 -3.47 12.76 8.69
CA VAL A 103 -3.52 11.28 8.57
C VAL A 103 -2.73 10.85 7.34
N ASP A 104 -1.93 9.80 7.50
CA ASP A 104 -1.15 9.21 6.41
C ASP A 104 -1.01 7.68 6.58
N ALA A 105 -0.69 7.00 5.48
CA ALA A 105 -0.55 5.56 5.39
C ALA A 105 0.91 5.15 5.20
N PHE A 106 1.37 4.22 6.03
CA PHE A 106 2.74 3.74 6.07
C PHE A 106 2.81 2.26 5.70
N PRO A 107 3.77 1.85 4.83
CA PRO A 107 3.92 0.46 4.41
C PRO A 107 4.61 -0.45 5.45
N ILE A 108 5.19 0.17 6.49
CA ILE A 108 5.81 -0.48 7.65
C ILE A 108 5.43 0.32 8.90
N ARG A 109 5.48 -0.31 10.08
CA ARG A 109 5.15 0.36 11.35
C ARG A 109 6.05 1.59 11.56
N PRO A 110 5.52 2.83 11.50
CA PRO A 110 6.31 4.03 11.75
C PRO A 110 6.55 4.20 13.26
N SER A 111 7.57 4.99 13.61
CA SER A 111 7.67 5.59 14.94
C SER A 111 6.86 6.90 15.00
N ALA A 112 6.57 7.40 16.19
CA ALA A 112 5.93 8.71 16.33
C ALA A 112 6.75 9.85 15.68
N GLY A 113 8.09 9.74 15.71
CA GLY A 113 8.97 10.71 15.05
C GLY A 113 8.84 10.66 13.53
N ASP A 114 8.70 9.47 12.94
CA ASP A 114 8.51 9.33 11.48
C ASP A 114 7.19 9.95 11.03
N VAL A 115 6.12 9.74 11.79
CA VAL A 115 4.79 10.35 11.52
C VAL A 115 4.87 11.87 11.59
N LEU A 116 5.52 12.41 12.62
CA LEU A 116 5.68 13.85 12.81
C LEU A 116 6.58 14.49 11.75
N ALA A 117 7.62 13.79 11.30
CA ALA A 117 8.47 14.24 10.20
C ALA A 117 7.70 14.26 8.87
N SER A 118 6.87 13.26 8.60
CA SER A 118 6.01 13.22 7.41
C SER A 118 5.03 14.40 7.40
N MET A 119 4.34 14.64 8.52
CA MET A 119 3.44 15.80 8.68
C MET A 119 4.16 17.13 8.45
N TYR A 120 5.34 17.30 9.04
CA TYR A 120 6.12 18.53 8.88
C TYR A 120 6.55 18.73 7.42
N GLN A 121 6.98 17.67 6.74
CA GLN A 121 7.37 17.73 5.33
C GLN A 121 6.18 18.16 4.44
N GLU A 122 4.99 17.61 4.67
CA GLU A 122 3.78 18.02 3.92
C GLU A 122 3.46 19.50 4.16
N PHE A 123 3.57 19.96 5.40
CA PHE A 123 3.31 21.37 5.71
C PHE A 123 4.38 22.31 5.14
N GLU A 124 5.62 21.85 5.05
CA GLU A 124 6.71 22.59 4.39
C GLU A 124 6.46 22.68 2.88
N ASP A 125 6.09 21.55 2.25
CA ASP A 125 5.80 21.46 0.82
C ASP A 125 4.60 22.35 0.42
N GLU A 126 3.61 22.50 1.31
CA GLU A 126 2.47 23.41 1.15
C GLU A 126 2.78 24.87 1.51
N GLY A 127 3.97 25.15 2.05
CA GLY A 127 4.37 26.49 2.50
C GLY A 127 3.65 26.98 3.76
N LEU A 128 3.08 26.05 4.54
CA LEU A 128 2.42 26.33 5.82
C LEU A 128 3.42 26.54 6.96
N VAL A 129 4.61 25.96 6.84
CA VAL A 129 5.71 26.13 7.80
C VAL A 129 7.02 26.49 7.10
N PRO A 130 7.94 27.24 7.77
CA PRO A 130 9.25 27.52 7.21
C PRO A 130 10.13 26.27 7.17
N PRO A 131 11.04 26.15 6.19
CA PRO A 131 11.99 25.04 6.12
C PRO A 131 12.96 25.05 7.31
N ASP A 132 13.52 23.88 7.61
CA ASP A 132 14.49 23.64 8.70
C ASP A 132 14.00 24.05 10.11
N LYS A 133 12.69 23.97 10.37
CA LYS A 133 12.07 24.36 11.66
C LYS A 133 11.30 23.25 12.38
N LEU A 134 11.64 22.00 12.11
CA LEU A 134 10.98 20.83 12.72
C LEU A 134 10.91 20.94 14.26
N ASP A 135 12.01 21.19 14.96
CA ASP A 135 12.00 21.28 16.44
C ASP A 135 11.06 22.37 16.97
N ALA A 136 11.02 23.53 16.31
CA ALA A 136 10.14 24.64 16.70
C ALA A 136 8.67 24.32 16.40
N PHE A 137 8.41 23.63 15.28
CA PHE A 137 7.10 23.13 14.91
C PHE A 137 6.56 22.13 15.94
N LEU A 138 7.37 21.14 16.35
CA LEU A 138 6.94 20.12 17.31
C LEU A 138 6.57 20.70 18.67
N VAL A 139 7.29 21.73 19.12
CA VAL A 139 6.96 22.44 20.38
C VAL A 139 5.65 23.22 20.25
N ALA A 140 5.38 23.83 19.10
CA ALA A 140 4.21 24.68 18.89
C ALA A 140 2.90 23.89 18.74
N VAL A 141 2.97 22.71 18.12
CA VAL A 141 1.81 21.92 17.68
C VAL A 141 1.19 21.09 18.82
N GLU A 142 1.96 20.85 19.89
CA GLU A 142 1.60 19.96 21.03
C GLU A 142 0.91 18.65 20.55
N PRO A 143 1.54 17.88 19.64
CA PRO A 143 0.85 16.85 18.89
C PRO A 143 0.49 15.63 19.75
N ASN A 144 -0.70 15.08 19.51
CA ASN A 144 -1.05 13.74 19.95
C ASN A 144 -0.96 12.79 18.74
N VAL A 145 0.00 11.89 18.77
CA VAL A 145 0.24 10.91 17.70
C VAL A 145 -0.42 9.59 18.03
N VAL A 146 -1.20 9.06 17.10
CA VAL A 146 -1.79 7.72 17.14
C VAL A 146 -1.28 6.93 15.94
N ILE A 147 -0.85 5.70 16.18
CA ILE A 147 -0.44 4.76 15.12
C ILE A 147 -1.36 3.57 15.24
N LEU A 148 -2.20 3.36 14.21
CA LEU A 148 -3.12 2.23 14.14
C LEU A 148 -2.44 1.08 13.41
N GLU A 149 -2.51 -0.10 14.00
CA GLU A 149 -2.00 -1.31 13.39
C GLU A 149 -3.03 -1.89 12.41
N PRO A 150 -2.57 -2.61 11.35
CA PRO A 150 -3.45 -3.21 10.35
C PRO A 150 -4.61 -4.01 10.96
N ASP A 151 -4.31 -4.82 11.98
CA ASP A 151 -5.30 -5.68 12.64
C ASP A 151 -6.33 -4.87 13.43
N GLU A 152 -5.96 -3.70 13.97
CA GLU A 152 -6.89 -2.79 14.66
C GLU A 152 -7.85 -2.12 13.66
N ILE A 153 -7.33 -1.77 12.48
CA ILE A 153 -8.11 -1.20 11.37
C ILE A 153 -9.12 -2.23 10.89
N GLU A 154 -8.68 -3.47 10.63
CA GLU A 154 -9.56 -4.58 10.24
C GLU A 154 -10.66 -4.82 11.29
N ALA A 155 -10.30 -4.87 12.58
CA ALA A 155 -11.26 -5.05 13.66
C ALA A 155 -12.30 -3.91 13.73
N MET A 156 -11.87 -2.67 13.50
CA MET A 156 -12.75 -1.50 13.40
C MET A 156 -13.72 -1.63 12.21
N LEU A 157 -13.21 -1.98 11.04
CA LEU A 157 -14.01 -2.13 9.81
C LEU A 157 -15.11 -3.18 10.01
N VAL A 158 -14.79 -4.34 10.58
CA VAL A 158 -15.75 -5.42 10.87
C VAL A 158 -16.83 -4.95 11.85
N ARG A 159 -16.46 -4.22 12.91
CA ARG A 159 -17.43 -3.70 13.89
C ARG A 159 -18.40 -2.70 13.25
N HIS A 160 -17.92 -1.85 12.36
CA HIS A 160 -18.74 -0.82 11.72
C HIS A 160 -19.54 -1.31 10.50
N THR A 161 -19.11 -2.38 9.82
CA THR A 161 -19.91 -2.99 8.72
C THR A 161 -21.08 -3.83 9.23
N VAL A 162 -20.97 -4.48 10.40
CA VAL A 162 -22.09 -5.28 10.97
C VAL A 162 -23.26 -4.42 11.45
N THR A 163 -23.05 -3.12 11.66
CA THR A 163 -24.08 -2.20 12.17
C THR A 163 -24.89 -1.53 11.05
N ALA A 164 -24.47 -1.68 9.79
CA ALA A 164 -25.22 -1.21 8.62
C ALA A 164 -26.24 -2.28 8.17
N GLN A 165 -27.27 -2.54 8.98
CA GLN A 165 -28.45 -3.24 8.46
C GLN A 165 -29.11 -2.36 7.38
N PRO A 166 -29.51 -2.93 6.22
CA PRO A 166 -30.24 -2.17 5.23
C PRO A 166 -31.58 -1.74 5.83
N HIS A 167 -31.83 -0.44 5.85
CA HIS A 167 -33.19 0.07 6.04
C HIS A 167 -34.04 -0.48 4.89
N THR A 168 -34.75 -1.58 5.14
CA THR A 168 -35.85 -2.02 4.29
C THR A 168 -36.89 -0.90 4.34
N GLY A 169 -36.98 -0.17 3.24
CA GLY A 169 -37.97 0.88 3.05
C GLY A 169 -39.37 0.33 3.32
N SER A 170 -40.00 0.84 4.38
CA SER A 170 -41.43 0.72 4.57
C SER A 170 -42.09 1.64 3.56
N THR A 171 -42.43 1.08 2.39
CA THR A 171 -43.38 1.70 1.47
C THR A 171 -44.73 1.72 2.18
N ARG A 172 -45.13 2.89 2.70
CA ARG A 172 -46.53 3.14 3.02
C ARG A 172 -47.27 3.32 1.70
N GLU A 173 -48.08 2.32 1.34
CA GLU A 173 -49.21 2.53 0.45
C GLU A 173 -50.13 3.58 1.08
N LEU A 174 -50.40 4.63 0.31
CA LEU A 174 -51.43 5.62 0.60
C LEU A 174 -52.70 5.12 -0.07
N ASP A 175 -53.69 4.74 0.73
CA ASP A 175 -55.12 4.82 0.39
C ASP A 175 -55.69 6.13 0.93
#